data_AF-A0A0D2V7T8-F1
#
_entry.id   AF-A0A0D2V7T8-F1
#
_cell.length_a   1.000
_cell.length_b   1.000
_cell.length_c   1.000
_cell.angle_alpha   90.00
_cell.angle_beta   90.00
_cell.angle_gamma   90.00
#
_symmetry.space_group_name_H-M   'P 1'
#
loop_
_entity.id
_entity.type
_entity.pdbx_description
1 polymer ?
#
loop_
_entity_poly.entity_id
_entity_poly.type
_entity_poly.pdbx_seq_one_letter_code
_entity_poly.pdbx_strand_id
1 'polypeptide(L)'
;MWKQIKELLEELENDQVAEEAVRHFRLPNVSTETLEAIRNTHLIVAALIATVTFAAAITVPGGLESEKGSKQGTPFLIHEAAFKVFVVTNALAFIFSVSALFIYFGVLDNLLSRFKFWRQTVLYRTRSVSGLLGYATLAMMIAFSTGSYVVLKPSDGLAIVSYLICPAFFFVLHLTIFDYYISKIIFHR
;
A
#
# COMPACT_ATOMS: atom_id res chain seq x y z
N MET A 1 -55.69 6.00 -26.70
CA MET A 1 -55.29 7.11 -25.81
C MET A 1 -54.66 6.62 -24.51
N TRP A 2 -55.40 6.06 -23.54
CA TRP A 2 -54.80 5.61 -22.26
C TRP A 2 -53.77 4.48 -22.41
N LYS A 3 -53.98 3.57 -23.36
CA LYS A 3 -53.05 2.47 -23.64
C LYS A 3 -51.71 2.96 -24.19
N GLN A 4 -51.75 3.96 -25.09
CA GLN A 4 -50.55 4.60 -25.64
C GLN A 4 -49.77 5.37 -24.58
N ILE A 5 -50.45 5.99 -23.60
CA ILE A 5 -49.79 6.68 -22.50
C ILE A 5 -48.99 5.70 -21.64
N LYS A 6 -49.51 4.50 -21.39
CA LYS A 6 -48.76 3.47 -20.65
C LYS A 6 -47.53 2.98 -21.42
N GLU A 7 -47.69 2.72 -22.71
CA GLU A 7 -46.58 2.31 -23.58
C GLU A 7 -45.46 3.36 -23.58
N LEU A 8 -45.81 4.64 -23.66
CA LEU A 8 -44.83 5.73 -23.67
C LEU A 8 -44.15 5.91 -22.30
N LEU A 9 -44.86 5.65 -21.20
CA LEU A 9 -44.27 5.70 -19.86
C LEU A 9 -43.33 4.51 -19.62
N GLU A 10 -43.68 3.33 -20.12
CA GLU A 10 -42.85 2.13 -20.01
C GLU A 10 -41.59 2.25 -20.89
N GLU A 11 -41.70 2.87 -22.07
CA GLU A 11 -40.56 3.16 -22.95
C GLU A 11 -39.64 4.24 -22.37
N LEU A 12 -40.19 5.29 -21.75
CA LEU A 12 -39.40 6.30 -21.02
C LEU A 12 -38.73 5.74 -19.77
N GLU A 13 -39.40 4.85 -19.03
CA GLU A 13 -38.82 4.18 -17.86
C GLU A 13 -37.71 3.20 -18.28
N ASN A 14 -37.89 2.45 -19.38
CA ASN A 14 -36.85 1.59 -19.91
C ASN A 14 -35.65 2.38 -20.45
N ASP A 15 -35.88 3.53 -21.10
CA ASP A 15 -34.80 4.40 -21.56
C ASP A 15 -34.05 5.05 -20.39
N GLN A 16 -34.76 5.46 -19.31
CA GLN A 16 -34.09 5.96 -18.11
C GLN A 16 -33.35 4.87 -17.33
N VAL A 17 -33.90 3.67 -17.23
CA VAL A 17 -33.23 2.50 -16.63
C VAL A 17 -32.05 2.05 -17.50
N ALA A 18 -32.13 2.19 -18.82
CA ALA A 18 -31.03 1.94 -19.74
C ALA A 18 -29.94 3.05 -19.70
N GLU A 19 -30.30 4.32 -19.50
CA GLU A 19 -29.34 5.41 -19.27
C GLU A 19 -28.70 5.36 -17.87
N GLU A 20 -29.40 4.82 -16.87
CA GLU A 20 -28.87 4.53 -15.53
C GLU A 20 -28.12 3.18 -15.48
N ALA A 21 -27.88 2.53 -16.62
CA ALA A 21 -26.79 1.56 -16.75
C ALA A 21 -25.45 2.32 -16.74
N VAL A 22 -25.02 2.68 -15.53
CA VAL A 22 -23.64 3.04 -15.13
C VAL A 22 -22.89 3.82 -16.21
N ARG A 23 -22.91 5.17 -16.11
CA ARG A 23 -22.01 6.06 -16.86
C ARG A 23 -20.63 5.41 -17.00
N HIS A 24 -20.39 4.80 -18.15
CA HIS A 24 -19.14 4.15 -18.48
C HIS A 24 -18.14 5.29 -18.63
N PHE A 25 -17.47 5.63 -17.54
CA PHE A 25 -16.20 6.33 -17.62
C PHE A 25 -15.38 5.51 -18.61
N ARG A 26 -15.14 6.05 -19.82
CA ARG A 26 -14.37 5.38 -20.88
C ARG A 26 -12.94 5.23 -20.38
N LEU A 27 -12.73 4.23 -19.54
CA LEU A 27 -11.44 3.68 -19.25
C LEU A 27 -10.92 2.99 -20.51
N PRO A 28 -9.59 2.94 -20.69
CA PRO A 28 -9.01 2.00 -21.62
C PRO A 28 -9.63 0.62 -21.39
N ASN A 29 -9.87 -0.15 -22.45
CA ASN A 29 -10.39 -1.52 -22.41
C ASN A 29 -9.38 -2.42 -21.67
N VAL A 30 -9.32 -2.30 -20.34
CA VAL A 30 -8.51 -3.15 -19.48
C VAL A 30 -9.37 -4.39 -19.23
N SER A 31 -8.94 -5.54 -19.75
CA SER A 31 -9.65 -6.80 -19.56
C SER A 31 -9.80 -7.12 -18.08
N THR A 32 -10.89 -7.79 -17.71
CA THR A 32 -11.14 -8.27 -16.34
C THR A 32 -9.97 -9.11 -15.83
N GLU A 33 -9.38 -9.94 -16.71
CA GLU A 33 -8.18 -10.73 -16.42
C GLU A 33 -6.97 -9.87 -16.04
N THR A 34 -6.75 -8.73 -16.72
CA THR A 34 -5.65 -7.80 -16.39
C THR A 34 -5.86 -7.15 -15.03
N LEU A 35 -7.11 -6.77 -14.71
CA LEU A 35 -7.45 -6.19 -13.40
C LEU A 35 -7.25 -7.20 -12.26
N GLU A 36 -7.64 -8.45 -12.48
CA GLU A 36 -7.44 -9.52 -11.49
C GLU A 36 -5.96 -9.84 -11.29
N ALA A 37 -5.16 -9.86 -12.36
CA ALA A 37 -3.72 -10.03 -12.26
C ALA A 37 -3.07 -8.92 -11.42
N ILE A 38 -3.39 -7.65 -11.71
CA ILE A 38 -2.89 -6.48 -10.95
C ILE A 38 -3.30 -6.57 -9.48
N ARG A 39 -4.56 -6.92 -9.20
CA ARG A 39 -5.07 -7.12 -7.83
C ARG A 39 -4.26 -8.18 -7.10
N ASN A 40 -4.05 -9.34 -7.72
CA ASN A 40 -3.36 -10.46 -7.12
C ASN A 40 -1.89 -10.11 -6.82
N THR A 41 -1.20 -9.42 -7.75
CA THR A 41 0.15 -8.93 -7.51
C THR A 41 0.21 -7.97 -6.32
N HIS A 42 -0.69 -6.99 -6.24
CA HIS A 42 -0.71 -6.07 -5.09
C HIS A 42 -1.02 -6.77 -3.76
N LEU A 43 -1.93 -7.76 -3.76
CA LEU A 43 -2.22 -8.58 -2.59
C LEU A 43 -0.98 -9.34 -2.10
N ILE A 44 -0.22 -9.94 -3.02
CA ILE A 44 1.04 -10.63 -2.69
C ILE A 44 2.05 -9.66 -2.08
N VAL A 45 2.24 -8.49 -2.70
CA VAL A 45 3.19 -7.47 -2.20
C VAL A 45 2.75 -6.94 -0.84
N ALA A 46 1.45 -6.70 -0.62
CA ALA A 46 0.94 -6.26 0.67
C ALA A 46 1.14 -7.34 1.75
N ALA A 47 0.77 -8.59 1.47
CA ALA A 47 1.00 -9.69 2.40
C ALA A 47 2.49 -9.83 2.75
N LEU A 48 3.38 -9.70 1.76
CA LEU A 48 4.82 -9.70 1.98
C LEU A 48 5.27 -8.54 2.89
N ILE A 49 4.80 -7.31 2.64
CA ILE A 49 5.16 -6.16 3.48
C ILE A 49 4.69 -6.37 4.92
N ALA A 50 3.46 -6.85 5.10
CA ALA A 50 2.89 -7.09 6.43
C ALA A 50 3.67 -8.17 7.19
N THR A 51 4.02 -9.27 6.54
CA THR A 51 4.77 -10.37 7.18
C THR A 51 6.19 -9.96 7.59
N VAL A 52 6.92 -9.26 6.73
CA VAL A 52 8.28 -8.78 7.04
C VAL A 52 8.28 -7.75 8.16
N THR A 53 7.35 -6.79 8.13
CA THR A 53 7.25 -5.77 9.20
C THR A 53 6.78 -6.37 10.52
N PHE A 54 5.90 -7.36 10.48
CA PHE A 54 5.52 -8.14 11.66
C PHE A 54 6.71 -8.90 12.26
N ALA A 55 7.48 -9.61 11.42
CA ALA A 55 8.69 -10.29 11.85
C ALA A 55 9.69 -9.31 12.47
N ALA A 56 9.92 -8.18 11.83
CA ALA A 56 10.80 -7.13 12.34
C ALA A 56 10.32 -6.53 13.68
N ALA A 57 9.01 -6.47 13.92
CA ALA A 57 8.44 -5.98 15.17
C ALA A 57 8.69 -6.94 16.35
N ILE A 58 8.64 -8.25 16.11
CA ILE A 58 8.90 -9.26 17.15
C ILE A 58 10.40 -9.53 17.34
N THR A 59 11.23 -9.31 16.33
CA THR A 59 12.68 -9.46 16.43
C THR A 59 13.34 -8.13 16.79
N VAL A 60 13.09 -7.65 18.01
CA VAL A 60 13.62 -6.36 18.54
C VAL A 60 15.11 -6.21 18.19
N PRO A 61 15.47 -5.26 17.28
CA PRO A 61 16.86 -5.06 16.91
C PRO A 61 17.62 -4.47 18.10
N GLY A 62 18.65 -5.17 18.57
CA GLY A 62 19.55 -4.68 19.62
C GLY A 62 19.53 -5.39 20.96
N GLY A 63 18.66 -6.37 21.16
CA GLY A 63 18.58 -7.12 22.42
C GLY A 63 17.94 -6.33 23.58
N LEU A 64 17.58 -7.06 24.63
CA LEU A 64 17.04 -6.50 25.87
C LEU A 64 18.20 -6.17 26.82
N GLU A 65 18.12 -5.07 27.56
CA GLU A 65 19.07 -4.79 28.64
C GLU A 65 19.09 -5.97 29.62
N SER A 66 20.24 -6.63 29.69
CA SER A 66 20.54 -7.75 30.58
C SER A 66 21.58 -7.32 31.61
N GLU A 67 21.36 -6.17 32.25
CA GLU A 67 22.18 -5.75 33.39
C GLU A 67 21.29 -5.53 34.62
N LYS A 68 21.69 -6.15 35.74
CA LYS A 68 20.92 -6.22 36.98
C LYS A 68 20.57 -4.83 37.49
N GLY A 69 19.28 -4.46 37.40
CA GLY A 69 18.74 -3.19 37.89
C GLY A 69 17.32 -2.94 37.38
N SER A 70 16.68 -1.85 37.84
CA SER A 70 15.28 -1.45 37.59
C SER A 70 14.87 -1.28 36.10
N LYS A 71 15.76 -1.52 35.14
CA LYS A 71 15.55 -1.39 33.68
C LYS A 71 15.57 -2.72 32.92
N GLN A 72 15.65 -3.83 33.64
CA GLN A 72 15.65 -5.19 33.07
C GLN A 72 14.44 -5.41 32.15
N GLY A 73 14.68 -5.75 30.87
CA GLY A 73 13.64 -5.99 29.87
C GLY A 73 13.30 -4.81 28.95
N THR A 74 14.03 -3.69 29.03
CA THR A 74 13.90 -2.58 28.07
C THR A 74 14.85 -2.79 26.88
N PRO A 75 14.45 -2.52 25.62
CA PRO A 75 15.37 -2.59 24.48
C PRO A 75 16.60 -1.72 24.73
N PHE A 76 17.81 -2.26 24.56
CA PHE A 76 19.08 -1.55 24.80
C PHE A 76 19.18 -0.22 24.05
N LEU A 77 18.49 -0.11 22.92
CA LEU A 77 18.48 1.08 22.07
C LEU A 77 17.22 1.93 22.19
N ILE A 78 16.39 1.77 23.23
CA ILE A 78 15.16 2.59 23.39
C ILE A 78 15.44 4.10 23.47
N HIS A 79 16.65 4.47 23.89
CA HIS A 79 17.11 5.85 23.94
C HIS A 79 17.67 6.36 22.60
N GLU A 80 17.93 5.49 21.64
CA GLU A 80 18.44 5.85 20.32
C GLU A 80 17.34 6.35 19.41
N ALA A 81 17.57 7.50 18.78
CA ALA A 81 16.63 8.10 17.84
C ALA A 81 16.31 7.16 16.66
N ALA A 82 17.32 6.44 16.16
CA ALA A 82 17.17 5.48 15.05
C ALA A 82 16.22 4.33 15.41
N PHE A 83 16.24 3.83 16.65
CA PHE A 83 15.34 2.77 17.09
C PHE A 83 13.89 3.26 17.21
N LYS A 84 13.66 4.49 17.70
CA LYS A 84 12.31 5.08 17.74
C LYS A 84 11.74 5.25 16.34
N VAL A 85 12.56 5.74 15.40
CA VAL A 85 12.16 5.86 13.99
C VAL A 85 11.87 4.48 13.40
N PHE A 86 12.69 3.47 13.66
CA PHE A 86 12.45 2.09 13.26
C PHE A 86 11.07 1.59 13.70
N VAL A 87 10.75 1.70 15.00
CA VAL A 87 9.47 1.21 15.54
C VAL A 87 8.27 1.91 14.89
N VAL A 88 8.32 3.24 14.79
CA VAL A 88 7.21 4.03 14.21
C VAL A 88 7.04 3.71 12.72
N THR A 89 8.13 3.70 11.95
CA THR A 89 8.08 3.46 10.51
C THR A 89 7.69 2.02 10.17
N ASN A 90 8.15 1.04 10.95
CA ASN A 90 7.76 -0.36 10.81
C ASN A 90 6.26 -0.56 11.12
N ALA A 91 5.73 0.10 12.15
CA ALA A 91 4.30 0.07 12.47
C ALA A 91 3.44 0.72 11.37
N LEU A 92 3.87 1.86 10.82
CA LEU A 92 3.18 2.51 9.71
C LEU A 92 3.15 1.63 8.46
N ALA A 93 4.27 1.00 8.10
CA ALA A 93 4.35 0.07 6.98
C ALA A 93 3.38 -1.10 7.15
N PHE A 94 3.31 -1.68 8.36
CA PHE A 94 2.37 -2.76 8.68
C PHE A 94 0.91 -2.30 8.53
N ILE A 95 0.54 -1.16 9.12
CA ILE A 95 -0.84 -0.63 9.08
C ILE A 95 -1.28 -0.33 7.64
N PHE A 96 -0.43 0.33 6.85
CA PHE A 96 -0.75 0.63 5.45
C PHE A 96 -0.89 -0.63 4.61
N SER A 97 -0.04 -1.63 4.85
CA SER A 97 -0.12 -2.90 4.12
C SER A 97 -1.38 -3.70 4.47
N VAL A 98 -1.69 -3.83 5.76
CA VAL A 98 -2.91 -4.49 6.23
C VAL A 98 -4.15 -3.76 5.73
N SER A 99 -4.15 -2.43 5.74
CA SER A 99 -5.23 -1.62 5.17
C SER A 99 -5.44 -1.91 3.68
N ALA A 100 -4.35 -2.06 2.90
CA ALA A 100 -4.44 -2.45 1.49
C ALA A 100 -5.06 -3.86 1.31
N LEU A 101 -4.72 -4.82 2.17
CA LEU A 101 -5.34 -6.15 2.18
C LEU A 101 -6.85 -6.06 2.48
N PHE A 102 -7.24 -5.31 3.51
CA PHE A 102 -8.66 -5.14 3.87
C PHE A 102 -9.49 -4.49 2.75
N ILE A 103 -8.89 -3.55 2.01
CA ILE A 103 -9.53 -2.93 0.85
C ILE A 103 -9.71 -3.95 -0.28
N TYR A 104 -8.70 -4.79 -0.57
CA TYR A 104 -8.81 -5.80 -1.62
C TYR A 104 -9.72 -6.97 -1.28
N PHE A 105 -9.79 -7.37 -0.01
CA PHE A 105 -10.70 -8.43 0.43
C PHE A 105 -12.17 -7.97 0.52
N GLY A 106 -12.46 -6.67 0.28
CA GLY A 106 -13.82 -6.15 0.35
C GLY A 106 -14.42 -6.15 1.76
N VAL A 107 -13.63 -6.50 2.78
CA VAL A 107 -14.05 -6.48 4.19
C VAL A 107 -14.34 -5.04 4.61
N LEU A 108 -13.55 -4.08 4.12
CA LEU A 108 -13.80 -2.66 4.33
C LEU A 108 -15.00 -2.16 3.52
N ASP A 109 -15.32 -2.74 2.36
CA ASP A 109 -16.47 -2.35 1.55
C ASP A 109 -17.79 -2.61 2.30
N ASN A 110 -17.91 -3.74 3.01
CA ASN A 110 -19.08 -4.02 3.86
C ASN A 110 -19.17 -3.09 5.08
N LEU A 111 -18.03 -2.75 5.71
CA LEU A 111 -17.97 -1.94 6.93
C LEU A 111 -18.14 -0.43 6.66
N LEU A 112 -17.59 0.06 5.55
CA LEU A 112 -17.63 1.45 5.09
C LEU A 112 -18.80 1.75 4.16
N SER A 113 -19.60 0.76 3.74
CA SER A 113 -20.88 0.97 3.03
C SER A 113 -21.82 1.94 3.74
N ARG A 114 -21.65 2.12 5.07
CA ARG A 114 -22.38 3.10 5.89
C ARG A 114 -21.97 4.55 5.67
N PHE A 115 -20.80 4.83 5.10
CA PHE A 115 -20.37 6.19 4.77
C PHE A 115 -20.68 6.48 3.30
N LYS A 116 -21.66 7.36 3.07
CA LYS A 116 -22.18 7.80 1.74
C LYS A 116 -21.10 8.26 0.73
N PHE A 117 -19.87 8.52 1.18
CA PHE A 117 -18.76 9.00 0.36
C PHE A 117 -18.05 7.89 -0.47
N TRP A 118 -18.31 6.61 -0.19
CA TRP A 118 -17.47 5.49 -0.70
C TRP A 118 -18.00 4.74 -1.93
N ARG A 119 -19.23 5.00 -2.40
CA ARG A 119 -19.90 4.17 -3.41
C ARG A 119 -19.43 4.39 -4.88
N GLN A 120 -18.66 5.44 -5.17
CA GLN A 120 -18.28 5.82 -6.55
C GLN A 120 -16.88 5.34 -7.00
N THR A 121 -16.24 4.44 -6.24
CA THR A 121 -14.77 4.36 -6.19
C THR A 121 -14.23 2.97 -6.58
N VAL A 122 -14.67 2.36 -7.67
CA VAL A 122 -13.99 1.13 -8.17
C VAL A 122 -12.67 1.48 -8.85
N LEU A 123 -12.60 2.63 -9.53
CA LEU A 123 -11.42 3.13 -10.23
C LEU A 123 -10.44 3.91 -9.36
N TYR A 124 -10.97 4.75 -8.47
CA TYR A 124 -10.15 5.43 -7.46
C TYR A 124 -9.54 4.41 -6.47
N ARG A 125 -10.17 3.25 -6.26
CA ARG A 125 -9.69 2.20 -5.35
C ARG A 125 -8.36 1.60 -5.81
N THR A 126 -8.19 1.26 -7.08
CA THR A 126 -6.90 0.74 -7.57
C THR A 126 -5.79 1.77 -7.45
N ARG A 127 -6.07 3.04 -7.77
CA ARG A 127 -5.08 4.14 -7.64
C ARG A 127 -4.73 4.43 -6.18
N SER A 128 -5.73 4.45 -5.30
CA SER A 128 -5.54 4.66 -3.87
C SER A 128 -4.78 3.52 -3.22
N VAL A 129 -5.02 2.27 -3.61
CA VAL A 129 -4.31 1.11 -3.06
C VAL A 129 -2.87 1.05 -3.56
N SER A 130 -2.61 1.33 -4.85
CA SER A 130 -1.23 1.47 -5.34
C SER A 130 -0.48 2.60 -4.61
N GLY A 131 -1.14 3.71 -4.29
CA GLY A 131 -0.57 4.78 -3.47
C GLY A 131 -0.27 4.34 -2.04
N LEU A 132 -1.23 3.66 -1.38
CA LEU A 132 -1.08 3.17 -0.01
C LEU A 132 0.04 2.13 0.10
N LEU A 133 0.14 1.23 -0.89
CA LEU A 133 1.20 0.23 -0.98
C LEU A 133 2.56 0.87 -1.27
N GLY A 134 2.59 1.96 -2.06
CA GLY A 134 3.76 2.80 -2.25
C GLY A 134 4.25 3.40 -0.93
N TYR A 135 3.35 4.01 -0.15
CA TYR A 135 3.69 4.51 1.19
C TYR A 135 4.13 3.40 2.15
N ALA A 136 3.50 2.23 2.11
CA ALA A 136 3.90 1.07 2.90
C ALA A 136 5.32 0.60 2.55
N THR A 137 5.65 0.57 1.25
CA THR A 137 6.98 0.20 0.75
C THR A 137 8.04 1.22 1.19
N LEU A 138 7.75 2.52 1.07
CA LEU A 138 8.66 3.57 1.52
C LEU A 138 8.91 3.51 3.04
N ALA A 139 7.85 3.34 3.82
CA ALA A 139 7.95 3.20 5.27
C ALA A 139 8.76 1.95 5.67
N MET A 140 8.56 0.82 4.99
CA MET A 140 9.35 -0.39 5.17
C MET A 140 10.84 -0.16 4.86
N MET A 141 11.18 0.58 3.81
CA MET A 141 12.58 0.87 3.47
C MET A 141 13.28 1.73 4.53
N ILE A 142 12.58 2.72 5.08
CA ILE A 142 13.09 3.54 6.19
C ILE A 142 13.28 2.67 7.44
N ALA A 143 12.31 1.79 7.74
CA ALA A 143 12.42 0.84 8.83
C ALA A 143 13.65 -0.08 8.64
N PHE A 144 13.82 -0.68 7.46
CA PHE A 144 14.99 -1.52 7.18
C PHE A 144 16.30 -0.75 7.39
N SER A 145 16.42 0.46 6.83
CA SER A 145 17.64 1.27 6.92
C SER A 145 17.98 1.66 8.36
N THR A 146 16.97 2.05 9.15
CA THR A 146 17.15 2.43 10.56
C THR A 146 17.40 1.22 11.46
N GLY A 147 16.74 0.09 11.21
CA GLY A 147 16.99 -1.17 11.90
C GLY A 147 18.40 -1.69 11.65
N SER A 148 18.85 -1.71 10.39
CA SER A 148 20.22 -2.10 10.02
C SER A 148 21.28 -1.20 10.66
N TYR A 149 21.04 0.12 10.68
CA TYR A 149 21.94 1.07 11.35
C TYR A 149 22.10 0.76 12.84
N VAL A 150 20.98 0.51 13.53
CA VAL A 150 20.95 0.18 14.96
C VAL A 150 21.73 -1.11 15.25
N VAL A 151 21.59 -2.14 14.41
CA VAL A 151 22.29 -3.42 14.56
C VAL A 151 23.79 -3.29 14.27
N LEU A 152 24.16 -2.46 13.30
CA LEU A 152 25.56 -2.28 12.85
C LEU A 152 26.32 -1.19 13.60
N LYS A 153 25.71 -0.53 14.59
CA LYS A 153 26.32 0.53 15.42
C LYS A 153 27.73 0.19 15.95
N PRO A 154 28.11 -1.06 16.28
CA PRO A 154 29.48 -1.38 16.69
C PRO A 154 30.56 -1.18 15.60
N SER A 155 30.17 -1.01 14.33
CA SER A 155 31.08 -0.78 13.20
C SER A 155 30.59 0.39 12.34
N ASP A 156 31.20 1.57 12.51
CA ASP A 156 30.79 2.81 11.84
C ASP A 156 30.78 2.70 10.31
N GLY A 157 31.75 1.96 9.73
CA GLY A 157 31.83 1.75 8.28
C GLY A 157 30.68 0.92 7.71
N LEU A 158 30.29 -0.18 8.39
CA LEU A 158 29.20 -1.04 7.93
C LEU A 158 27.84 -0.36 8.09
N ALA A 159 27.66 0.44 9.15
CA ALA A 159 26.44 1.20 9.38
C ALA A 159 26.21 2.25 8.26
N ILE A 160 27.25 2.99 7.86
CA ILE A 160 27.17 3.98 6.78
C ILE A 160 26.90 3.30 5.43
N VAL A 161 27.59 2.21 5.13
CA VAL A 161 27.42 1.47 3.87
C VAL A 161 26.00 0.91 3.77
N SER A 162 25.49 0.30 4.84
CA SER A 162 24.12 -0.23 4.87
C SER A 162 23.07 0.87 4.74
N TYR A 163 23.32 2.05 5.32
CA TYR A 163 22.38 3.18 5.24
C TYR A 163 22.30 3.77 3.82
N LEU A 164 23.40 3.76 3.06
CA LEU A 164 23.44 4.33 1.71
C LEU A 164 23.01 3.35 0.61
N ILE A 165 23.32 2.07 0.74
CA ILE A 165 23.05 1.05 -0.29
C ILE A 165 21.54 0.87 -0.55
N CYS A 166 20.74 0.75 0.51
CA CYS A 166 19.31 0.52 0.40
C CYS A 166 18.53 1.63 -0.33
N PRO A 167 18.64 2.91 0.07
CA PRO A 167 17.95 4.00 -0.62
C PRO A 167 18.50 4.22 -2.04
N ALA A 168 19.81 4.04 -2.27
CA ALA A 168 20.38 4.17 -3.62
C ALA A 168 19.82 3.12 -4.58
N PHE A 169 19.77 1.85 -4.16
CA PHE A 169 19.20 0.77 -4.97
C PHE A 169 17.72 1.00 -5.28
N PHE A 170 16.94 1.41 -4.26
CA PHE A 170 15.52 1.68 -4.44
C PHE A 170 15.28 2.88 -5.37
N PHE A 171 16.09 3.94 -5.26
CA PHE A 171 16.00 5.11 -6.12
C PHE A 171 16.31 4.75 -7.58
N VAL A 172 17.36 3.95 -7.84
CA VAL A 172 17.69 3.46 -9.18
C VAL A 172 16.57 2.60 -9.76
N LEU A 173 15.99 1.68 -8.98
CA LEU A 173 14.83 0.91 -9.41
C LEU A 173 13.63 1.80 -9.73
N HIS A 174 13.38 2.83 -8.92
CA HIS A 174 12.24 3.71 -9.15
C HIS A 174 12.44 4.57 -10.41
N LEU A 175 13.66 5.08 -10.65
CA LEU A 175 14.02 5.82 -11.86
C LEU A 175 13.90 4.94 -13.10
N THR A 176 14.45 3.73 -13.09
CA THR A 176 14.35 2.81 -14.25
C THR A 176 12.92 2.43 -14.59
N ILE A 177 12.08 2.17 -13.58
CA ILE A 177 10.65 1.91 -13.77
C ILE A 177 9.96 3.15 -14.35
N PHE A 178 10.23 4.33 -13.79
CA PHE A 178 9.65 5.59 -14.27
C PHE A 178 10.05 5.88 -15.72
N ASP A 179 11.33 5.76 -16.06
CA ASP A 179 11.85 5.94 -17.42
C ASP A 179 11.22 4.93 -18.39
N TYR A 180 11.05 3.67 -17.97
CA TYR A 180 10.34 2.67 -18.77
C TYR A 180 8.88 3.07 -19.04
N TYR A 181 8.16 3.54 -18.03
CA TYR A 181 6.78 4.02 -18.18
C TYR A 181 6.69 5.25 -19.10
N ILE A 182 7.59 6.22 -18.95
CA ILE A 182 7.66 7.42 -19.78
C ILE A 182 7.98 7.05 -21.23
N SER A 183 8.99 6.21 -21.44
CA SER A 183 9.39 5.75 -22.78
C SER A 183 8.24 5.00 -23.47
N LYS A 184 7.52 4.14 -22.74
CA LYS A 184 6.33 3.44 -23.26
C LYS A 184 5.17 4.38 -23.61
N ILE A 185 4.96 5.45 -22.85
CA ILE A 185 3.93 6.46 -23.13
C ILE A 185 4.32 7.34 -24.34
N ILE A 186 5.59 7.70 -24.46
CA ILE A 186 6.10 8.55 -25.54
C ILE A 186 6.15 7.79 -26.87
N PHE A 187 6.54 6.51 -26.86
CA PHE A 187 6.76 5.73 -28.09
C PHE A 187 5.50 5.03 -28.63
N HIS A 188 4.41 4.95 -27.85
CA HIS A 188 3.14 4.34 -28.26
C HIS A 188 2.06 5.38 -28.64
N ARG A 189 2.48 6.60 -28.99
CA ARG A 189 1.65 7.68 -29.56
C ARG A 189 2.18 8.09 -30.91
#